data_AF-A0AAD4WJ62-F1
#
_entry.id   AF-A0AAD4WJ62-F1
#
_cell.length_a   1.000
_cell.length_b   1.000
_cell.length_c   1.000
_cell.angle_alpha   90.00
_cell.angle_beta   90.00
_cell.angle_gamma   90.00
#
_symmetry.space_group_name_H-M   'P 1'
#
loop_
_entity.id
_entity.type
_entity.pdbx_description
1 polymer ?
#
loop_
_entity_poly.entity_id
_entity_poly.type
_entity_poly.pdbx_seq_one_letter_code
_entity_poly.pdbx_strand_id
1 'polypeptide(L)'
;MKIRVEPHPHFQRLYECLDACKKGFLAGCRPIIGVDECHLKGHFSGQLLAAVGIDANDNIYPIAYAAVDDHGWIFISDQQKGLDKAFDIVVPEAQHRWCVRHMYGNFKEKFKGKVFKDLLWSAVRASNRYEFEVEMNKLKDLNSGAYEWLMGKDLDKWARHRFSIAPKCDMLLTNMCETFNSYILDAQDKPILTMLEMIRCNLMKRLQRKREAMSKHDGVICSKIQKKLEQIKINSSRNCMATQARPYEFQVGDYLHDQHVIDIASKTCSCNRWDLNGIPCIHVVAAIYLYRVKPEDYVAECYHKATYLKAYEPIIHPVKGFNMWLKSTEIPLLPPIVRKQPRRPKRSRKKDIEMEKGVDANCTKLKRHGTLTCTKCWKKGHNKRNCSNQPQDPPPVVDVQSGSTVVASSAINVAVNMQSRQVVAPANAQRKKLPIKRRSNVNPPRTSCSKK
;
A
#
# COMPACT_ATOMS: atom_id res chain seq x y z
N MET A 1 41.37 -18.45 22.29
CA MET A 1 40.07 -17.99 21.74
C MET A 1 39.52 -19.14 20.88
N LYS A 2 38.63 -19.98 21.42
CA LYS A 2 38.04 -21.10 20.65
C LYS A 2 36.92 -20.52 19.78
N ILE A 3 37.17 -20.37 18.48
CA ILE A 3 36.11 -20.09 17.51
C ILE A 3 35.26 -21.35 17.47
N ARG A 4 34.08 -21.31 18.09
CA ARG A 4 33.04 -22.33 17.87
C ARG A 4 32.58 -22.16 16.43
N VAL A 5 33.09 -22.98 15.53
CA VAL A 5 32.46 -23.19 14.23
C VAL A 5 31.18 -23.97 14.53
N GLU A 6 30.02 -23.33 14.40
CA GLU A 6 28.76 -24.05 14.53
C GLU A 6 28.71 -25.12 13.41
N PRO A 7 28.49 -26.40 13.75
CA PRO A 7 28.62 -27.50 12.79
C PRO A 7 27.49 -27.54 11.77
N HIS A 8 26.41 -26.79 11.98
CA HIS A 8 25.22 -26.77 11.12
C HIS A 8 24.90 -25.34 10.68
N PRO A 9 24.59 -25.10 9.40
CA PRO A 9 24.19 -23.79 8.92
C PRO A 9 22.82 -23.37 9.48
N HIS A 10 22.64 -22.08 9.77
CA HIS A 10 21.34 -21.51 10.13
C HIS A 10 20.53 -21.11 8.90
N PHE A 11 19.20 -21.24 8.97
CA PHE A 11 18.31 -20.63 7.99
C PHE A 11 18.49 -19.11 7.96
N GLN A 12 18.69 -18.55 6.76
CA GLN A 12 18.79 -17.11 6.53
C GLN A 12 17.57 -16.58 5.75
N ARG A 13 17.30 -17.19 4.59
CA ARG A 13 16.29 -16.70 3.64
C ARG A 13 15.79 -17.80 2.74
N LEU A 14 14.57 -17.64 2.25
CA LEU A 14 13.96 -18.49 1.24
C LEU A 14 13.12 -17.65 0.29
N TYR A 15 13.30 -17.87 -1.00
CA TYR A 15 12.44 -17.35 -2.05
C TYR A 15 11.59 -18.48 -2.61
N GLU A 16 10.28 -18.25 -2.72
CA GLU A 16 9.35 -19.17 -3.35
C GLU A 16 8.58 -18.49 -4.48
N CYS A 17 8.64 -19.10 -5.66
CA CYS A 17 7.78 -18.79 -6.78
C CYS A 17 7.19 -20.09 -7.30
N LEU A 18 5.93 -20.34 -6.94
CA LEU A 18 5.23 -21.54 -7.36
C LEU A 18 5.04 -21.47 -8.88
N ASP A 19 5.44 -22.52 -9.58
CA ASP A 19 5.41 -22.60 -11.05
C ASP A 19 4.03 -22.22 -11.63
N ALA A 20 2.95 -22.65 -10.97
CA ALA A 20 1.58 -22.29 -11.33
C ALA A 20 1.31 -20.78 -11.30
N CYS A 21 1.79 -20.09 -10.25
CA CYS A 21 1.64 -18.63 -10.12
C CYS A 21 2.46 -17.90 -11.18
N LYS A 22 3.69 -18.36 -11.46
CA LYS A 22 4.54 -17.79 -12.52
C LYS A 22 3.87 -17.92 -13.89
N LYS A 23 3.49 -19.16 -14.27
CA LYS A 23 2.87 -19.45 -15.56
C LYS A 23 1.55 -18.70 -15.73
N GLY A 24 0.71 -18.69 -14.68
CA GLY A 24 -0.57 -18.00 -14.72
C GLY A 24 -0.43 -16.47 -14.86
N PHE A 25 0.53 -15.86 -14.15
CA PHE A 25 0.83 -14.44 -14.33
C PHE A 25 1.21 -14.11 -15.78
N LEU A 26 2.14 -14.88 -16.35
CA LEU A 26 2.59 -14.67 -17.74
C LEU A 26 1.49 -14.94 -18.77
N ALA A 27 0.58 -15.87 -18.50
CA ALA A 27 -0.44 -16.30 -19.45
C ALA A 27 -1.67 -15.39 -19.52
N GLY A 28 -1.97 -14.62 -18.46
CA GLY A 28 -3.20 -13.81 -18.46
C GLY A 28 -3.32 -12.70 -17.41
N CYS A 29 -2.26 -12.39 -16.65
CA CYS A 29 -2.24 -11.17 -15.85
C CYS A 29 -1.72 -10.00 -16.68
N ARG A 30 -2.05 -8.78 -16.24
CA ARG A 30 -1.43 -7.57 -16.81
C ARG A 30 0.04 -7.50 -16.40
N PRO A 31 0.93 -6.97 -17.25
CA PRO A 31 2.37 -6.87 -16.98
C PRO A 31 2.67 -5.74 -16.00
N ILE A 32 2.12 -5.83 -14.79
CA ILE A 32 2.35 -4.94 -13.68
C ILE A 32 2.57 -5.77 -12.43
N ILE A 33 3.62 -5.43 -11.68
CA ILE A 33 3.99 -6.08 -10.43
C ILE A 33 4.08 -5.02 -9.35
N GLY A 34 3.27 -5.18 -8.31
CA GLY A 34 3.47 -4.52 -7.03
C GLY A 34 4.39 -5.36 -6.15
N VAL A 35 5.34 -4.70 -5.49
CA VAL A 35 6.18 -5.31 -4.47
C VAL A 35 5.91 -4.59 -3.15
N ASP A 36 5.86 -5.34 -2.05
CA ASP A 36 5.76 -4.77 -0.70
C ASP A 36 6.38 -5.73 0.30
N GLU A 37 6.67 -5.18 1.47
CA GLU A 37 7.25 -5.86 2.60
C GLU A 37 6.32 -5.79 3.80
N CYS A 38 6.20 -6.90 4.51
CA CYS A 38 5.57 -6.93 5.82
C CYS A 38 6.48 -7.60 6.84
N HIS A 39 6.49 -7.07 8.07
CA HIS A 39 7.29 -7.63 9.14
C HIS A 39 6.64 -8.93 9.64
N LEU A 40 7.47 -9.96 9.84
CA LEU A 40 7.04 -11.17 10.53
C LEU A 40 6.71 -10.86 11.99
N LYS A 41 5.67 -11.51 12.53
CA LYS A 41 5.14 -11.23 13.88
C LYS A 41 5.37 -12.39 14.85
N GLY A 42 5.99 -13.47 14.39
CA GLY A 42 6.26 -14.68 15.14
C GLY A 42 7.48 -14.59 16.04
N HIS A 43 7.94 -15.75 16.50
CA HIS A 43 9.12 -15.88 17.37
C HIS A 43 10.43 -15.48 16.66
N PHE A 44 10.48 -15.67 15.34
CA PHE A 44 11.59 -15.27 14.49
C PHE A 44 11.33 -13.88 13.91
N SER A 45 12.36 -13.04 13.96
CA SER A 45 12.32 -11.75 13.29
C SER A 45 12.70 -11.88 11.81
N GLY A 46 12.33 -10.89 11.02
CA GLY A 46 12.46 -10.94 9.57
C GLY A 46 11.32 -10.22 8.86
N GLN A 47 11.39 -10.25 7.54
CA GLN A 47 10.39 -9.67 6.66
C GLN A 47 9.90 -10.72 5.67
N LEU A 48 8.62 -10.62 5.30
CA LEU A 48 8.09 -11.29 4.14
C LEU A 48 7.92 -10.27 3.03
N LEU A 49 8.69 -10.46 1.97
CA LEU A 49 8.57 -9.73 0.71
C LEU A 49 7.55 -10.45 -0.17
N ALA A 50 6.68 -9.70 -0.85
CA ALA A 50 5.69 -10.28 -1.74
C ALA A 50 5.66 -9.54 -3.07
N ALA A 51 5.61 -10.30 -4.17
CA ALA A 51 5.33 -9.81 -5.51
C ALA A 51 3.90 -10.19 -5.89
N VAL A 52 3.12 -9.20 -6.30
CA VAL A 52 1.69 -9.32 -6.58
C VAL A 52 1.38 -8.64 -7.90
N GLY A 53 0.73 -9.35 -8.80
CA GLY A 53 0.19 -8.82 -10.05
C GLY A 53 -1.31 -8.59 -9.98
N ILE A 54 -1.92 -8.35 -11.14
CA ILE A 54 -3.37 -8.20 -11.25
C ILE A 54 -3.91 -9.01 -12.41
N ASP A 55 -4.98 -9.76 -12.13
CA ASP A 55 -5.70 -10.55 -13.12
C ASP A 55 -6.61 -9.71 -14.02
N ALA A 56 -7.17 -10.37 -15.03
CA ALA A 56 -8.11 -9.79 -15.99
C ALA A 56 -9.42 -9.24 -15.38
N ASN A 57 -9.68 -9.46 -14.10
CA ASN A 57 -10.87 -8.98 -13.40
C ASN A 57 -10.51 -7.99 -12.28
N ASP A 58 -9.40 -7.27 -12.42
CA ASP A 58 -8.90 -6.28 -11.45
C ASP A 58 -8.71 -6.86 -10.03
N ASN A 59 -8.46 -8.17 -9.87
CA ASN A 59 -8.12 -8.75 -8.56
C ASN A 59 -6.62 -8.98 -8.43
N ILE A 60 -6.14 -8.91 -7.18
CA ILE A 60 -4.77 -9.28 -6.86
C ILE A 60 -4.47 -10.72 -7.26
N TYR A 61 -3.28 -10.92 -7.83
CA TYR A 61 -2.75 -12.20 -8.24
C TYR A 61 -1.37 -12.41 -7.61
N PRO A 62 -1.22 -13.26 -6.59
CA PRO A 62 0.08 -13.52 -5.97
C PRO A 62 1.04 -14.22 -6.94
N ILE A 63 2.28 -13.74 -7.02
CA ILE A 63 3.30 -14.25 -7.96
C ILE A 63 4.40 -15.02 -7.22
N ALA A 64 5.02 -14.35 -6.25
CA ALA A 64 6.14 -14.89 -5.48
C ALA A 64 6.21 -14.23 -4.10
N TYR A 65 6.89 -14.90 -3.18
CA TYR A 65 7.16 -14.36 -1.84
C TYR A 65 8.52 -14.82 -1.34
N ALA A 66 9.13 -14.04 -0.46
CA ALA A 66 10.42 -14.37 0.13
C ALA A 66 10.40 -14.08 1.63
N ALA A 67 10.79 -15.07 2.43
CA ALA A 67 11.11 -14.88 3.83
C ALA A 67 12.59 -14.50 3.93
N VAL A 68 12.88 -13.34 4.48
CA VAL A 68 14.23 -12.81 4.63
C VAL A 68 14.51 -12.48 6.09
N ASP A 69 15.72 -12.73 6.54
CA ASP A 69 16.20 -12.29 7.84
C ASP A 69 16.46 -10.78 7.86
N ASP A 70 16.55 -10.20 9.06
CA ASP A 70 16.79 -8.77 9.25
C ASP A 70 18.24 -8.34 8.96
N HIS A 71 19.11 -9.24 8.46
CA HIS A 71 20.57 -9.04 8.40
C HIS A 71 21.18 -9.41 7.05
N GLY A 72 21.42 -8.39 6.23
CA GLY A 72 22.24 -8.47 5.02
C GLY A 72 21.72 -7.56 3.91
N TRP A 73 20.41 -7.32 3.90
CA TRP A 73 19.75 -6.41 2.97
C TRP A 73 18.59 -5.72 3.67
N ILE A 74 18.68 -4.40 3.82
CA ILE A 74 17.51 -3.59 4.17
C ILE A 74 16.81 -3.29 2.85
N PHE A 75 15.75 -4.04 2.55
CA PHE A 75 14.79 -3.57 1.56
C PHE A 75 13.95 -2.49 2.25
N ILE A 76 13.86 -1.32 1.62
CA ILE A 76 13.02 -0.21 2.06
C ILE A 76 12.08 0.07 0.90
N SER A 77 10.88 -0.51 0.97
CA SER A 77 9.80 -0.18 0.04
C SER A 77 9.03 1.05 0.52
N ASP A 78 9.67 2.22 0.42
CA ASP A 78 8.99 3.49 0.17
C ASP A 78 9.95 4.61 -0.28
N GLN A 79 9.75 5.18 -1.48
CA GLN A 79 10.41 6.38 -2.06
C GLN A 79 11.89 6.67 -1.69
N GLN A 80 12.74 5.68 -1.39
CA GLN A 80 14.12 5.95 -0.99
C GLN A 80 15.16 5.45 -2.01
N LYS A 81 15.94 6.44 -2.47
CA LYS A 81 17.26 6.56 -3.16
C LYS A 81 18.11 5.33 -3.60
N GLY A 82 17.69 4.09 -3.39
CA GLY A 82 18.37 2.88 -3.84
C GLY A 82 17.53 2.01 -4.78
N LEU A 83 16.20 2.08 -4.69
CA LEU A 83 15.32 1.19 -5.46
C LEU A 83 15.37 1.51 -6.96
N ASP A 84 15.30 2.79 -7.34
CA ASP A 84 15.44 3.19 -8.76
C ASP A 84 16.74 2.63 -9.36
N LYS A 85 17.87 2.76 -8.64
CA LYS A 85 19.16 2.21 -9.07
C LYS A 85 19.15 0.69 -9.19
N ALA A 86 18.45 -0.01 -8.30
CA ALA A 86 18.31 -1.46 -8.36
C ALA A 86 17.47 -1.89 -9.57
N PHE A 87 16.39 -1.17 -9.88
CA PHE A 87 15.62 -1.39 -11.11
C PHE A 87 16.48 -1.14 -12.35
N ASP A 88 17.26 -0.05 -12.37
CA ASP A 88 18.16 0.27 -13.48
C ASP A 88 19.22 -0.83 -13.73
N ILE A 89 19.61 -1.58 -12.69
CA ILE A 89 20.59 -2.68 -12.81
C ILE A 89 19.90 -4.00 -13.19
N VAL A 90 18.80 -4.35 -12.50
CA VAL A 90 18.21 -5.70 -12.57
C VAL A 90 17.17 -5.81 -13.69
N VAL A 91 16.44 -4.74 -13.99
CA VAL A 91 15.36 -4.67 -14.98
C VAL A 91 15.32 -3.28 -15.66
N PRO A 92 16.36 -2.88 -16.40
CA PRO A 92 16.52 -1.52 -16.94
C PRO A 92 15.39 -1.08 -17.87
N GLU A 93 14.74 -2.01 -18.55
CA GLU A 93 13.63 -1.73 -19.47
C GLU A 93 12.28 -1.57 -18.76
N ALA A 94 12.19 -1.91 -17.46
CA ALA A 94 10.95 -1.84 -16.71
C ALA A 94 10.62 -0.40 -16.32
N GLN A 95 9.42 0.06 -16.71
CA GLN A 95 8.89 1.32 -16.21
C GLN A 95 8.53 1.20 -14.72
N HIS A 96 9.36 1.79 -13.86
CA HIS A 96 9.07 1.92 -12.44
C HIS A 96 8.08 3.08 -12.21
N ARG A 97 6.98 2.83 -11.47
CA ARG A 97 6.02 3.87 -11.06
C ARG A 97 6.04 4.01 -9.54
N TRP A 98 6.02 5.25 -9.05
CA TRP A 98 5.98 5.53 -7.62
C TRP A 98 4.55 5.44 -7.09
N CYS A 99 4.42 4.86 -5.89
CA CYS A 99 3.14 4.88 -5.18
C CYS A 99 2.80 6.31 -4.74
N VAL A 100 1.72 6.86 -5.30
CA VAL A 100 1.33 8.26 -5.07
C VAL A 100 0.95 8.51 -3.61
N ARG A 101 0.40 7.51 -2.92
CA ARG A 101 0.10 7.63 -1.48
C ARG A 101 1.35 8.00 -0.69
N HIS A 102 2.47 7.38 -1.02
CA HIS A 102 3.72 7.64 -0.33
C HIS A 102 4.38 8.93 -0.79
N MET A 103 4.29 9.24 -2.10
CA MET A 103 4.64 10.57 -2.60
C MET A 103 3.90 11.67 -1.84
N TYR A 104 2.60 11.48 -1.62
CA TYR A 104 1.79 12.37 -0.80
C TYR A 104 2.23 12.39 0.66
N GLY A 105 2.67 11.25 1.21
CA GLY A 105 3.30 11.16 2.54
C GLY A 105 4.47 12.13 2.71
N ASN A 106 5.37 12.19 1.71
CA ASN A 106 6.49 13.14 1.71
C ASN A 106 6.05 14.58 1.40
N PHE A 107 5.05 14.75 0.54
CA PHE A 107 4.51 16.05 0.17
C PHE A 107 3.82 16.75 1.36
N LYS A 108 2.99 16.01 2.12
CA LYS A 108 2.19 16.56 3.23
C LYS A 108 3.04 17.01 4.42
N GLU A 109 4.29 16.55 4.52
CA GLU A 109 5.22 17.05 5.55
C GLU A 109 5.58 18.52 5.32
N LYS A 110 5.73 18.91 4.05
CA LYS A 110 6.07 20.28 3.64
C LYS A 110 4.84 21.14 3.35
N PHE A 111 3.84 20.56 2.68
CA PHE A 111 2.66 21.27 2.18
C PHE A 111 1.40 20.68 2.81
N LYS A 112 0.94 21.29 3.91
CA LYS A 112 -0.19 20.80 4.70
C LYS A 112 -1.49 21.44 4.26
N GLY A 113 -2.54 20.62 4.17
CA GLY A 113 -3.90 21.09 3.90
C GLY A 113 -4.62 20.22 2.89
N LYS A 114 -5.95 20.18 2.99
CA LYS A 114 -6.80 19.41 2.08
C LYS A 114 -6.67 19.90 0.64
N VAL A 115 -6.55 21.20 0.43
CA VAL A 115 -6.41 21.79 -0.91
C VAL A 115 -5.16 21.26 -1.64
N PHE A 116 -4.01 21.21 -0.96
CA PHE A 116 -2.78 20.64 -1.52
C PHE A 116 -2.91 19.15 -1.83
N LYS A 117 -3.59 18.39 -0.97
CA LYS A 117 -3.91 16.98 -1.21
C LYS A 117 -4.75 16.84 -2.48
N ASP A 118 -5.83 17.60 -2.58
CA ASP A 118 -6.78 17.50 -3.68
C ASP A 118 -6.13 17.90 -5.01
N LEU A 119 -5.36 19.00 -5.06
CA LEU A 119 -4.61 19.42 -6.24
C LEU A 119 -3.56 18.40 -6.68
N LEU A 120 -2.81 17.83 -5.74
CA LEU A 120 -1.87 16.74 -6.05
C LEU A 120 -2.61 15.57 -6.70
N TRP A 121 -3.71 15.12 -6.11
CA TRP A 121 -4.49 14.00 -6.64
C TRP A 121 -5.11 14.30 -8.00
N SER A 122 -5.59 15.52 -8.23
CA SER A 122 -6.10 15.96 -9.53
C SER A 122 -5.00 15.91 -10.59
N ALA A 123 -3.84 16.51 -10.32
CA ALA A 123 -2.70 16.51 -11.25
C ALA A 123 -2.23 15.08 -11.54
N VAL A 124 -2.03 14.24 -10.52
CA VAL A 124 -1.62 12.85 -10.68
C VAL A 124 -2.63 12.06 -11.55
N ARG A 125 -3.93 12.32 -11.37
CA ARG A 125 -5.01 11.58 -12.06
C ARG A 125 -5.30 12.10 -13.48
N ALA A 126 -4.81 13.28 -13.84
CA ALA A 126 -4.96 13.83 -15.17
C ALA A 126 -4.50 12.80 -16.22
N SER A 127 -5.38 12.51 -17.17
CA SER A 127 -5.14 11.46 -18.16
C SER A 127 -4.42 11.99 -19.39
N ASN A 128 -4.54 13.29 -19.68
CA ASN A 128 -3.84 13.95 -20.76
C ASN A 128 -2.99 15.12 -20.23
N ARG A 129 -2.09 15.63 -21.09
CA ARG A 129 -1.14 16.69 -20.75
C ARG A 129 -1.82 18.01 -20.40
N TYR A 130 -2.88 18.37 -21.13
CA TYR A 130 -3.59 19.63 -20.91
C TYR A 130 -4.25 19.67 -19.52
N GLU A 131 -5.00 18.63 -19.15
CA GLU A 131 -5.59 18.49 -17.81
C GLU A 131 -4.51 18.58 -16.72
N PHE A 132 -3.36 17.94 -16.94
CA PHE A 132 -2.25 17.98 -16.00
C PHE A 132 -1.72 19.40 -15.81
N GLU A 133 -1.46 20.12 -16.90
CA GLU A 133 -0.96 21.49 -16.88
C GLU A 133 -1.95 22.44 -16.20
N VAL A 134 -3.27 22.28 -16.43
CA VAL A 134 -4.32 23.04 -15.74
C VAL A 134 -4.25 22.84 -14.23
N GLU A 135 -4.19 21.59 -13.76
CA GLU A 135 -4.13 21.29 -12.31
C GLU A 135 -2.81 21.75 -11.68
N MET A 136 -1.69 21.63 -12.40
CA MET A 136 -0.40 22.10 -11.95
C MET A 136 -0.33 23.63 -11.89
N ASN A 137 -0.97 24.35 -12.82
CA ASN A 137 -1.07 25.81 -12.77
C ASN A 137 -1.89 26.28 -11.57
N LYS A 138 -3.03 25.62 -11.25
CA LYS A 138 -3.78 25.89 -10.01
C LYS A 138 -2.90 25.73 -8.76
N LEU A 139 -2.05 24.70 -8.74
CA LEU A 139 -1.10 24.51 -7.65
C LEU A 139 -0.03 25.60 -7.61
N LYS A 140 0.47 26.03 -8.76
CA LYS A 140 1.46 27.10 -8.89
C LYS A 140 0.93 28.43 -8.36
N ASP A 141 -0.31 28.77 -8.72
CA ASP A 141 -0.99 29.99 -8.26
C ASP A 141 -1.20 29.98 -6.75
N LEU A 142 -1.50 28.80 -6.19
CA LEU A 142 -1.65 28.63 -4.74
C LEU A 142 -0.30 28.66 -4.01
N ASN A 143 0.71 27.99 -4.55
CA ASN A 143 2.05 27.89 -3.97
C ASN A 143 3.09 27.44 -5.02
N SER A 144 3.92 28.38 -5.47
CA SER A 144 5.02 28.09 -6.41
C SER A 144 6.00 27.03 -5.91
N GLY A 145 6.32 27.01 -4.61
CA GLY A 145 7.21 26.02 -4.01
C GLY A 145 6.66 24.59 -4.06
N ALA A 146 5.35 24.41 -3.94
CA ALA A 146 4.69 23.10 -4.08
C ALA A 146 4.73 22.61 -5.53
N TYR A 147 4.48 23.52 -6.48
CA TYR A 147 4.64 23.26 -7.91
C TYR A 147 6.07 22.83 -8.25
N GLU A 148 7.07 23.62 -7.84
CA GLU A 148 8.49 23.34 -8.09
C GLU A 148 8.91 22.00 -7.47
N TRP A 149 8.40 21.67 -6.27
CA TRP A 149 8.70 20.40 -5.62
C TRP A 149 8.21 19.19 -6.42
N LEU A 150 7.04 19.30 -7.07
CA LEU A 150 6.50 18.23 -7.92
C LEU A 150 7.17 18.20 -9.29
N MET A 151 7.41 19.36 -9.91
CA MET A 151 8.07 19.43 -11.22
C MET A 151 9.56 19.07 -11.15
N GLY A 152 10.19 19.19 -9.98
CA GLY A 152 11.54 18.68 -9.73
C GLY A 152 11.64 17.15 -9.64
N LYS A 153 10.53 16.42 -9.85
CA LYS A 153 10.49 14.96 -9.88
C LYS A 153 10.26 14.46 -11.30
N ASP A 154 10.70 13.23 -11.55
CA ASP A 154 10.46 12.55 -12.82
C ASP A 154 8.95 12.27 -13.02
N LEU A 155 8.34 12.96 -13.99
CA LEU A 155 6.92 12.84 -14.31
C LEU A 155 6.53 11.45 -14.78
N ASP A 156 7.44 10.71 -15.44
CA ASP A 156 7.16 9.38 -15.96
C ASP A 156 6.93 8.36 -14.82
N LYS A 157 7.38 8.67 -13.61
CA LYS A 157 7.19 7.83 -12.41
C LYS A 157 5.85 8.03 -11.71
N TRP A 158 5.18 9.19 -11.83
CA TRP A 158 4.02 9.51 -11.00
C TRP A 158 2.83 10.17 -11.71
N ALA A 159 3.03 10.80 -12.87
CA ALA A 159 1.97 11.49 -13.58
C ALA A 159 1.30 10.53 -14.58
N ARG A 160 0.00 10.26 -14.41
CA ARG A 160 -0.72 9.26 -15.21
C ARG A 160 -0.63 9.52 -16.71
N HIS A 161 -0.72 10.78 -17.14
CA HIS A 161 -0.66 11.15 -18.57
C HIS A 161 0.66 10.76 -19.26
N ARG A 162 1.72 10.45 -18.49
CA ARG A 162 3.03 10.04 -18.99
C ARG A 162 3.24 8.53 -19.03
N PHE A 163 2.35 7.77 -18.42
CA PHE A 163 2.51 6.33 -18.32
C PHE A 163 2.39 5.65 -19.69
N SER A 164 3.16 4.58 -19.89
CA SER A 164 2.95 3.71 -21.06
C SER A 164 1.54 3.13 -21.07
N ILE A 165 0.96 3.12 -22.26
CA ILE A 165 -0.35 2.54 -22.57
C ILE A 165 -0.28 1.01 -22.75
N ALA A 166 0.92 0.43 -22.92
CA ALA A 166 1.09 -1.00 -23.22
C ALA A 166 0.51 -1.92 -22.13
N PRO A 167 0.69 -1.67 -20.81
CA PRO A 167 0.16 -2.54 -19.76
C PRO A 167 -1.37 -2.47 -19.58
N LYS A 168 -2.06 -1.53 -20.23
CA LYS A 168 -3.48 -1.22 -20.03
C LYS A 168 -3.82 -1.06 -18.55
N CYS A 169 -3.03 -0.24 -17.85
CA CYS A 169 -3.11 -0.04 -16.41
C CYS A 169 -2.83 1.42 -16.04
N ASP A 170 -3.79 2.07 -15.38
CA ASP A 170 -3.76 3.47 -14.92
C ASP A 170 -3.57 3.59 -13.39
N MET A 171 -3.08 2.52 -12.77
CA MET A 171 -2.91 2.43 -11.32
C MET A 171 -1.83 3.36 -10.79
N LEU A 172 -2.18 3.99 -9.66
CA LEU A 172 -1.37 4.99 -8.96
C LEU A 172 -0.97 4.54 -7.53
N LEU A 173 -1.51 3.40 -7.10
CA LEU A 173 -1.46 2.91 -5.73
C LEU A 173 -1.03 1.46 -5.70
N THR A 174 -0.26 1.10 -4.68
CA THR A 174 0.13 -0.28 -4.36
C THR A 174 -0.89 -1.00 -3.48
N ASN A 175 -2.18 -0.65 -3.56
CA ASN A 175 -3.26 -1.27 -2.76
C ASN A 175 -3.33 -2.81 -2.93
N MET A 176 -2.82 -3.33 -4.05
CA MET A 176 -2.72 -4.77 -4.29
C MET A 176 -1.84 -5.48 -3.25
N CYS A 177 -0.76 -4.84 -2.82
CA CYS A 177 0.16 -5.41 -1.85
C CYS A 177 -0.42 -5.42 -0.43
N GLU A 178 -1.16 -4.37 -0.05
CA GLU A 178 -1.83 -4.32 1.25
C GLU A 178 -2.91 -5.39 1.39
N THR A 179 -3.61 -5.65 0.30
CA THR A 179 -4.61 -6.71 0.22
C THR A 179 -3.96 -8.07 0.38
N PHE A 180 -2.79 -8.29 -0.24
CA PHE A 180 -2.04 -9.54 -0.06
C PHE A 180 -1.52 -9.68 1.36
N ASN A 181 -0.93 -8.63 1.93
CA ASN A 181 -0.47 -8.62 3.31
C ASN A 181 -1.59 -8.93 4.30
N SER A 182 -2.82 -8.48 4.02
CA SER A 182 -4.02 -8.83 4.78
C SER A 182 -4.41 -10.30 4.63
N TYR A 183 -4.25 -10.85 3.43
CA TYR A 183 -4.57 -12.25 3.10
C TYR A 183 -3.67 -13.27 3.82
N ILE A 184 -2.43 -12.89 4.13
CA ILE A 184 -1.45 -13.76 4.79
C ILE A 184 -1.28 -13.47 6.30
N LEU A 185 -2.10 -12.59 6.89
CA LEU A 185 -1.93 -12.15 8.28
C LEU A 185 -1.88 -13.32 9.28
N ASP A 186 -2.71 -14.34 9.07
CA ASP A 186 -2.80 -15.50 9.95
C ASP A 186 -1.58 -16.43 9.87
N ALA A 187 -0.78 -16.30 8.80
CA ALA A 187 0.45 -17.07 8.61
C ALA A 187 1.67 -16.37 9.23
N GLN A 188 1.65 -15.04 9.39
CA GLN A 188 2.81 -14.22 9.78
C GLN A 188 3.33 -14.46 11.21
N ASP A 189 2.55 -15.10 12.09
CA ASP A 189 2.96 -15.42 13.46
C ASP A 189 3.42 -16.87 13.63
N LYS A 190 3.45 -17.66 12.55
CA LYS A 190 3.83 -19.06 12.56
C LYS A 190 5.34 -19.25 12.35
N PRO A 191 5.90 -20.41 12.74
CA PRO A 191 7.22 -20.82 12.28
C PRO A 191 7.32 -20.77 10.75
N ILE A 192 8.51 -20.47 10.21
CA ILE A 192 8.71 -20.20 8.78
C ILE A 192 8.13 -21.32 7.90
N LEU A 193 8.43 -22.59 8.20
CA LEU A 193 7.90 -23.72 7.42
C LEU A 193 6.36 -23.79 7.45
N THR A 194 5.76 -23.61 8.62
CA THR A 194 4.30 -23.58 8.77
C THR A 194 3.68 -22.40 8.02
N MET A 195 4.31 -21.23 8.07
CA MET A 195 3.87 -20.03 7.34
C MET A 195 3.87 -20.29 5.82
N LEU A 196 4.98 -20.80 5.28
CA LEU A 196 5.13 -21.08 3.85
C LEU A 196 4.09 -22.12 3.39
N GLU A 197 3.91 -23.19 4.15
CA GLU A 197 2.92 -24.24 3.83
C GLU A 197 1.48 -23.71 3.90
N MET A 198 1.18 -22.84 4.88
CA MET A 198 -0.11 -22.14 4.94
C MET A 198 -0.32 -21.25 3.72
N ILE A 199 0.69 -20.47 3.31
CA ILE A 199 0.63 -19.62 2.11
C ILE A 199 0.39 -20.49 0.87
N ARG A 200 1.17 -21.57 0.66
CA ARG A 200 1.00 -22.52 -0.45
C ARG A 200 -0.42 -23.11 -0.51
N CYS A 201 -0.93 -23.61 0.61
CA CYS A 201 -2.29 -24.15 0.70
C CYS A 201 -3.37 -23.09 0.43
N ASN A 202 -3.18 -21.88 0.94
CA ASN A 202 -4.08 -20.76 0.71
C ASN A 202 -4.13 -20.39 -0.77
N LEU A 203 -2.96 -20.27 -1.42
CA LEU A 203 -2.86 -20.02 -2.86
C LEU A 203 -3.51 -21.13 -3.67
N MET A 204 -3.25 -22.40 -3.36
CA MET A 204 -3.89 -23.55 -4.02
C MET A 204 -5.42 -23.45 -3.97
N LYS A 205 -5.99 -23.19 -2.78
CA LYS A 205 -7.44 -22.98 -2.61
C LYS A 205 -7.94 -21.77 -3.39
N ARG A 206 -7.18 -20.67 -3.39
CA ARG A 206 -7.53 -19.43 -4.08
C ARG A 206 -7.62 -19.65 -5.59
N LEU A 207 -6.60 -20.26 -6.19
CA LEU A 207 -6.54 -20.50 -7.64
C LEU A 207 -7.73 -21.36 -8.08
N GLN A 208 -8.05 -22.43 -7.33
CA GLN A 208 -9.20 -23.28 -7.63
C GLN A 208 -10.53 -22.52 -7.52
N ARG A 209 -10.78 -21.80 -6.42
CA ARG A 209 -12.01 -20.99 -6.25
C ARG A 209 -12.18 -19.95 -7.34
N LYS A 210 -11.08 -19.32 -7.75
CA LYS A 210 -11.07 -18.29 -8.80
C LYS A 210 -11.41 -18.87 -10.16
N ARG A 211 -10.92 -20.07 -10.47
CA ARG A 211 -11.26 -20.83 -11.68
C ARG A 211 -12.74 -21.21 -11.70
N GLU A 212 -13.21 -21.90 -10.66
CA GLU A 212 -14.62 -22.34 -10.55
C GLU A 212 -15.61 -21.18 -10.66
N ALA A 213 -15.32 -20.07 -9.99
CA ALA A 213 -16.17 -18.88 -10.03
C ALA A 213 -16.26 -18.29 -11.44
N MET A 214 -15.15 -18.27 -12.20
CA MET A 214 -15.15 -17.73 -13.56
C MET A 214 -15.72 -18.70 -14.58
N SER A 215 -15.57 -20.02 -14.39
CA SER A 215 -16.19 -21.02 -15.28
C SER A 215 -17.71 -20.85 -15.36
N LYS A 216 -18.35 -20.46 -14.25
CA LYS A 216 -19.80 -20.20 -14.13
C LYS A 216 -20.26 -18.84 -14.67
N HIS A 217 -19.35 -17.96 -15.09
CA HIS A 217 -19.69 -16.62 -15.58
C HIS A 217 -19.93 -16.65 -17.09
N ASP A 218 -21.10 -16.23 -17.58
CA ASP A 218 -21.46 -16.35 -19.00
C ASP A 218 -20.95 -15.21 -19.90
N GLY A 219 -20.44 -14.12 -19.32
CA GLY A 219 -19.98 -12.95 -20.08
C GLY A 219 -18.62 -13.13 -20.75
N VAL A 220 -18.43 -12.45 -21.89
CA VAL A 220 -17.15 -12.41 -22.63
C VAL A 220 -16.07 -11.69 -21.82
N ILE A 221 -16.43 -10.57 -21.19
CA ILE A 221 -15.53 -9.81 -20.30
C ILE A 221 -15.76 -10.16 -18.85
N CYS A 222 -14.72 -9.96 -18.04
CA CYS A 222 -14.73 -10.24 -16.62
C CYS A 222 -15.78 -9.40 -15.86
N SER A 223 -16.44 -9.99 -14.86
CA SER A 223 -17.64 -9.43 -14.22
C SER A 223 -17.46 -8.05 -13.56
N LYS A 224 -16.31 -7.75 -12.92
CA LYS A 224 -16.04 -6.41 -12.37
C LYS A 224 -15.84 -5.38 -13.48
N ILE A 225 -15.22 -5.81 -14.59
CA ILE A 225 -14.99 -4.96 -15.75
C ILE A 225 -16.31 -4.65 -16.45
N GLN A 226 -17.20 -5.63 -16.59
CA GLN A 226 -18.57 -5.40 -17.07
C GLN A 226 -19.28 -4.35 -16.19
N LYS A 227 -19.27 -4.50 -14.86
CA LYS A 227 -19.89 -3.53 -13.94
C LYS A 227 -19.29 -2.12 -14.10
N LYS A 228 -17.98 -2.02 -14.29
CA LYS A 228 -17.30 -0.74 -14.55
C LYS A 228 -17.76 -0.13 -15.87
N LEU A 229 -17.86 -0.93 -16.93
CA LEU A 229 -18.33 -0.50 -18.24
C LEU A 229 -19.79 -0.05 -18.20
N GLU A 230 -20.67 -0.74 -17.48
CA GLU A 230 -22.07 -0.30 -17.30
C GLU A 230 -22.17 1.09 -16.67
N GLN A 231 -21.34 1.39 -15.67
CA GLN A 231 -21.30 2.73 -15.09
C GLN A 231 -20.82 3.79 -16.09
N ILE A 232 -19.85 3.44 -16.96
CA ILE A 232 -19.36 4.32 -18.01
C ILE A 232 -20.46 4.59 -19.05
N LYS A 233 -21.22 3.56 -19.45
CA LYS A 233 -22.36 3.69 -20.38
C LYS A 233 -23.40 4.68 -19.86
N ILE A 234 -23.76 4.58 -18.59
CA ILE A 234 -24.71 5.52 -17.93
C ILE A 234 -24.17 6.94 -17.91
N ASN A 235 -22.88 7.12 -17.62
CA ASN A 235 -22.27 8.45 -17.58
C ASN A 235 -22.12 9.06 -18.97
N SER A 236 -21.83 8.23 -19.98
CA SER A 236 -21.72 8.62 -21.38
C SER A 236 -23.05 9.21 -21.89
N SER A 237 -24.17 8.51 -21.68
CA SER A 237 -25.48 8.97 -22.15
C SER A 237 -25.96 10.29 -21.54
N ARG A 238 -25.37 10.70 -20.40
CA ARG A 238 -25.74 11.93 -19.69
C ARG A 238 -24.86 13.13 -20.07
N ASN A 239 -23.62 12.86 -20.49
CA ASN A 239 -22.57 13.89 -20.53
C ASN A 239 -21.92 14.03 -21.90
N CYS A 240 -22.25 13.17 -22.87
CA CYS A 240 -21.52 13.11 -24.13
C CYS A 240 -22.49 13.15 -25.31
N MET A 241 -22.16 13.99 -26.29
CA MET A 241 -22.82 14.02 -27.58
C MET A 241 -21.77 13.78 -28.66
N ALA A 242 -22.00 12.78 -29.51
CA ALA A 242 -21.07 12.37 -30.54
C ALA A 242 -21.49 12.90 -31.92
N THR A 243 -20.52 13.42 -32.67
CA THR A 243 -20.67 13.81 -34.07
C THR A 243 -19.64 13.02 -34.89
N GLN A 244 -20.10 12.36 -35.94
CA GLN A 244 -19.20 11.60 -36.81
C GLN A 244 -18.58 12.55 -37.84
N ALA A 245 -17.24 12.53 -37.94
CA ALA A 245 -16.52 13.30 -38.95
C ALA A 245 -16.29 12.45 -40.22
N ARG A 246 -15.86 11.20 -40.04
CA ARG A 246 -15.67 10.20 -41.11
C ARG A 246 -15.82 8.77 -40.53
N PRO A 247 -15.67 7.69 -41.32
CA PRO A 247 -15.66 6.34 -40.77
C PRO A 247 -14.64 6.21 -39.62
N TYR A 248 -15.08 5.61 -38.50
CA TYR A 248 -14.31 5.39 -37.27
C TYR A 248 -13.84 6.64 -36.48
N GLU A 249 -13.94 7.84 -37.04
CA GLU A 249 -13.47 9.09 -36.42
C GLU A 249 -14.63 9.99 -35.98
N PHE A 250 -14.60 10.40 -34.71
CA PHE A 250 -15.67 11.12 -34.05
C PHE A 250 -15.15 12.29 -33.21
N GLN A 251 -15.94 13.34 -33.17
CA GLN A 251 -15.83 14.41 -32.19
C GLN A 251 -16.90 14.18 -31.12
N VAL A 252 -16.50 14.14 -29.85
CA VAL A 252 -17.41 13.92 -28.72
C VAL A 252 -17.11 14.89 -27.60
N GLY A 253 -18.14 15.57 -27.09
CA GLY A 253 -17.95 16.57 -26.05
C GLY A 253 -19.14 17.51 -25.91
N ASP A 254 -18.96 18.59 -25.16
CA ASP A 254 -19.81 19.77 -25.30
C ASP A 254 -19.39 20.57 -26.56
N TYR A 255 -20.28 21.43 -27.06
CA TYR A 255 -20.02 22.14 -28.32
C TYR A 255 -18.87 23.16 -28.24
N LEU A 256 -18.32 23.49 -27.08
CA LEU A 256 -17.48 24.70 -26.93
C LEU A 256 -16.18 24.54 -26.12
N HIS A 257 -16.08 23.63 -25.15
CA HIS A 257 -14.98 23.65 -24.16
C HIS A 257 -14.35 22.28 -23.86
N ASP A 258 -15.09 21.16 -23.96
CA ASP A 258 -14.59 19.82 -23.62
C ASP A 258 -14.79 18.83 -24.77
N GLN A 259 -14.13 19.13 -25.90
CA GLN A 259 -14.20 18.30 -27.11
C GLN A 259 -13.05 17.29 -27.16
N HIS A 260 -13.40 16.05 -27.50
CA HIS A 260 -12.45 14.97 -27.66
C HIS A 260 -12.54 14.33 -29.04
N VAL A 261 -11.38 13.96 -29.56
CA VAL A 261 -11.24 13.22 -30.82
C VAL A 261 -11.12 11.74 -30.49
N ILE A 262 -11.96 10.92 -31.10
CA ILE A 262 -12.00 9.47 -30.93
C ILE A 262 -11.72 8.86 -32.30
N ASP A 263 -10.82 7.88 -32.32
CA ASP A 263 -10.66 6.97 -33.45
C ASP A 263 -10.86 5.53 -32.95
N ILE A 264 -11.99 4.95 -33.37
CA ILE A 264 -12.42 3.60 -32.99
C ILE A 264 -11.49 2.54 -33.61
N ALA A 265 -10.96 2.78 -34.81
CA ALA A 265 -10.13 1.82 -35.52
C ALA A 265 -8.75 1.69 -34.86
N SER A 266 -8.11 2.83 -34.54
CA SER A 266 -6.84 2.84 -33.79
C SER A 266 -7.00 2.57 -32.29
N LYS A 267 -8.25 2.52 -31.81
CA LYS A 267 -8.61 2.36 -30.39
C LYS A 267 -8.06 3.47 -29.49
N THR A 268 -8.18 4.71 -29.94
CA THR A 268 -7.63 5.89 -29.26
C THR A 268 -8.70 6.92 -28.90
N CYS A 269 -8.43 7.70 -27.86
CA CYS A 269 -9.24 8.85 -27.48
C CYS A 269 -8.33 9.97 -26.98
N SER A 270 -8.58 11.24 -27.35
CA SER A 270 -7.74 12.36 -26.91
C SER A 270 -7.77 12.59 -25.40
N CYS A 271 -8.75 12.03 -24.68
CA CYS A 271 -8.71 12.02 -23.21
C CYS A 271 -7.71 11.00 -22.63
N ASN A 272 -7.12 10.13 -23.45
CA ASN A 272 -6.10 9.12 -23.15
C ASN A 272 -6.52 8.03 -22.14
N ARG A 273 -7.77 8.04 -21.67
CA ARG A 273 -8.26 7.05 -20.69
C ARG A 273 -8.37 5.66 -21.29
N TRP A 274 -8.93 5.54 -22.50
CA TRP A 274 -9.09 4.25 -23.18
C TRP A 274 -7.74 3.65 -23.55
N ASP A 275 -6.83 4.49 -24.03
CA ASP A 275 -5.47 4.15 -24.38
C ASP A 275 -4.73 3.57 -23.17
N LEU A 276 -4.78 4.27 -22.03
CA LEU A 276 -4.10 3.89 -20.79
C LEU A 276 -4.66 2.65 -20.12
N ASN A 277 -5.99 2.48 -20.07
CA ASN A 277 -6.61 1.43 -19.26
C ASN A 277 -7.27 0.31 -20.09
N GLY A 278 -7.44 0.47 -21.41
CA GLY A 278 -8.03 -0.53 -22.30
C GLY A 278 -9.54 -0.72 -22.19
N ILE A 279 -10.24 0.12 -21.42
CA ILE A 279 -11.71 0.12 -21.27
C ILE A 279 -12.24 1.41 -21.93
N PRO A 280 -13.22 1.32 -22.84
CA PRO A 280 -13.82 2.50 -23.47
C PRO A 280 -14.21 3.56 -22.43
N CYS A 281 -13.79 4.80 -22.62
CA CYS A 281 -14.20 5.91 -21.76
C CYS A 281 -15.59 6.44 -22.15
N ILE A 282 -16.12 7.40 -21.39
CA ILE A 282 -17.46 7.97 -21.67
C ILE A 282 -17.58 8.52 -23.09
N HIS A 283 -16.52 9.13 -23.63
CA HIS A 283 -16.49 9.66 -24.99
C HIS A 283 -16.53 8.54 -26.05
N VAL A 284 -15.70 7.51 -25.87
CA VAL A 284 -15.62 6.37 -26.79
C VAL A 284 -16.94 5.60 -26.80
N VAL A 285 -17.60 5.44 -25.65
CA VAL A 285 -18.91 4.79 -25.58
C VAL A 285 -19.96 5.55 -26.39
N ALA A 286 -19.97 6.89 -26.34
CA ALA A 286 -20.89 7.69 -27.13
C ALA A 286 -20.64 7.51 -28.64
N ALA A 287 -19.37 7.52 -29.07
CA ALA A 287 -18.97 7.25 -30.44
C ALA A 287 -19.38 5.84 -30.90
N ILE A 288 -19.14 4.82 -30.07
CA ILE A 288 -19.49 3.42 -30.33
C ILE A 288 -21.00 3.25 -30.54
N TYR A 289 -21.82 3.89 -29.69
CA TYR A 289 -23.27 3.81 -29.84
C TYR A 289 -23.77 4.49 -31.13
N LEU A 290 -23.17 5.62 -31.52
CA LEU A 290 -23.45 6.23 -32.81
C LEU A 290 -23.06 5.29 -33.97
N TYR A 291 -21.95 4.58 -33.82
CA TYR A 291 -21.46 3.57 -34.77
C TYR A 291 -22.24 2.23 -34.71
N ARG A 292 -23.26 2.11 -33.84
CA ARG A 292 -24.18 0.96 -33.73
C ARG A 292 -23.53 -0.39 -33.39
N VAL A 293 -22.43 -0.36 -32.62
CA VAL A 293 -21.76 -1.56 -32.11
C VAL A 293 -21.76 -1.61 -30.58
N LYS A 294 -21.35 -2.73 -29.98
CA LYS A 294 -21.37 -2.90 -28.52
C LYS A 294 -20.05 -2.43 -27.89
N PRO A 295 -20.08 -1.64 -26.80
CA PRO A 295 -18.85 -1.23 -26.11
C PRO A 295 -17.96 -2.38 -25.62
N GLU A 296 -18.56 -3.53 -25.29
CA GLU A 296 -17.86 -4.75 -24.85
C GLU A 296 -16.82 -5.23 -25.86
N ASP A 297 -17.11 -5.11 -27.16
CA ASP A 297 -16.24 -5.58 -28.25
C ASP A 297 -14.94 -4.76 -28.33
N TYR A 298 -14.91 -3.60 -27.68
CA TYR A 298 -13.80 -2.65 -27.67
C TYR A 298 -13.04 -2.63 -26.33
N VAL A 299 -13.41 -3.51 -25.39
CA VAL A 299 -12.62 -3.76 -24.18
C VAL A 299 -11.40 -4.60 -24.52
N ALA A 300 -10.23 -4.16 -24.05
CA ALA A 300 -8.96 -4.84 -24.28
C ALA A 300 -9.00 -6.32 -23.84
N GLU A 301 -8.34 -7.18 -24.62
CA GLU A 301 -8.31 -8.63 -24.42
C GLU A 301 -7.79 -9.04 -23.02
N CYS A 302 -6.96 -8.21 -22.40
CA CYS A 302 -6.47 -8.44 -21.05
C CYS A 302 -7.57 -8.48 -19.97
N TYR A 303 -8.82 -8.09 -20.29
CA TYR A 303 -9.99 -8.17 -19.40
C TYR A 303 -10.96 -9.30 -19.75
N HIS A 304 -10.68 -10.09 -20.78
CA HIS A 304 -11.57 -11.13 -21.25
C HIS A 304 -11.59 -12.33 -20.31
N LYS A 305 -12.73 -13.03 -20.25
CA LYS A 305 -12.90 -14.28 -19.51
C LYS A 305 -11.87 -15.32 -19.95
N ALA A 306 -11.59 -15.41 -21.25
CA ALA A 306 -10.58 -16.33 -21.80
C ALA A 306 -9.19 -16.07 -21.19
N THR A 307 -8.75 -14.81 -21.17
CA THR A 307 -7.48 -14.39 -20.58
C THR A 307 -7.42 -14.66 -19.08
N TYR A 308 -8.52 -14.40 -18.37
CA TYR A 308 -8.64 -14.76 -16.96
C TYR A 308 -8.45 -16.27 -16.75
N LEU A 309 -9.12 -17.12 -17.55
CA LEU A 309 -9.04 -18.57 -17.39
C LEU A 309 -7.62 -19.08 -17.66
N LYS A 310 -6.90 -18.55 -18.65
CA LYS A 310 -5.48 -18.83 -18.87
C LYS A 310 -4.63 -18.52 -17.62
N ALA A 311 -4.88 -17.38 -16.96
CA ALA A 311 -4.16 -17.01 -15.74
C ALA A 311 -4.36 -17.97 -14.56
N TYR A 312 -5.48 -18.69 -14.54
CA TYR A 312 -5.84 -19.64 -13.49
C TYR A 312 -5.85 -21.09 -14.00
N GLU A 313 -5.35 -21.39 -15.19
CA GLU A 313 -5.26 -22.75 -15.73
C GLU A 313 -4.21 -23.60 -14.97
N PRO A 314 -2.97 -23.10 -14.71
CA PRO A 314 -1.98 -23.86 -13.95
C PRO A 314 -2.44 -24.17 -12.53
N ILE A 315 -2.08 -25.35 -12.01
CA ILE A 315 -2.42 -25.79 -10.65
C ILE A 315 -1.21 -25.90 -9.74
N ILE A 316 -1.41 -25.55 -8.48
CA ILE A 316 -0.49 -25.93 -7.41
C ILE A 316 -0.84 -27.37 -7.02
N HIS A 317 0.05 -28.30 -7.32
CA HIS A 317 -0.18 -29.71 -7.01
C HIS A 317 -0.16 -29.96 -5.48
N PRO A 318 -0.96 -30.93 -5.00
CA PRO A 318 -0.88 -31.37 -3.61
C PRO A 318 0.48 -32.01 -3.33
N VAL A 319 0.95 -31.84 -2.10
CA VAL A 319 2.21 -32.43 -1.62
C VAL A 319 1.87 -33.45 -0.54
N LYS A 320 2.62 -34.54 -0.49
CA LYS A 320 2.50 -35.55 0.59
C LYS A 320 2.79 -34.89 1.95
N GLY A 321 2.34 -35.50 3.04
CA GLY A 321 2.73 -35.08 4.39
C GLY A 321 4.23 -35.26 4.66
N PHE A 322 4.79 -34.46 5.58
CA PHE A 322 6.22 -34.45 5.92
C PHE A 322 6.76 -35.84 6.31
N ASN A 323 5.91 -36.69 6.89
CA ASN A 323 6.23 -38.06 7.28
C ASN A 323 6.53 -38.99 6.09
N MET A 324 6.11 -38.61 4.87
CA MET A 324 6.32 -39.36 3.64
C MET A 324 7.35 -38.71 2.71
N TRP A 325 8.02 -37.64 3.13
CA TRP A 325 9.04 -36.97 2.32
C TRP A 325 10.33 -37.79 2.31
N LEU A 326 11.05 -37.72 1.19
CA LEU A 326 12.39 -38.28 1.10
C LEU A 326 13.27 -37.62 2.15
N LYS A 327 14.00 -38.43 2.92
CA LYS A 327 14.96 -37.91 3.89
C LYS A 327 16.17 -37.39 3.12
N SER A 328 16.52 -36.13 3.36
CA SER A 328 17.72 -35.53 2.80
C SER A 328 18.97 -36.13 3.44
N THR A 329 20.03 -36.29 2.65
CA THR A 329 21.38 -36.58 3.15
C THR A 329 22.14 -35.30 3.54
N GLU A 330 21.57 -34.13 3.26
CA GLU A 330 22.16 -32.83 3.58
C GLU A 330 22.13 -32.52 5.07
N ILE A 331 23.07 -31.68 5.50
CA ILE A 331 23.16 -31.19 6.87
C ILE A 331 21.88 -30.40 7.22
N PRO A 332 21.14 -30.77 8.28
CA PRO A 332 19.93 -30.06 8.68
C PRO A 332 20.21 -28.59 9.00
N LEU A 333 19.35 -27.69 8.51
CA LEU A 333 19.44 -26.27 8.86
C LEU A 333 18.94 -26.06 10.29
N LEU A 334 19.71 -25.29 11.06
CA LEU A 334 19.26 -24.77 12.34
C LEU A 334 18.22 -23.64 12.12
N PRO A 335 17.28 -23.45 13.06
CA PRO A 335 16.33 -22.35 12.98
C PRO A 335 17.03 -20.98 12.93
N PRO A 336 16.37 -19.92 12.42
CA PRO A 336 16.94 -18.58 12.44
C PRO A 336 17.35 -18.17 13.85
N ILE A 337 18.45 -17.43 13.97
CA ILE A 337 18.95 -16.96 15.26
C ILE A 337 17.95 -15.95 15.85
N VAL A 338 17.31 -16.32 16.98
CA VAL A 338 16.32 -15.48 17.66
C VAL A 338 17.02 -14.31 18.35
N ARG A 339 16.63 -13.06 18.02
CA ARG A 339 17.13 -11.84 18.66
C ARG A 339 15.97 -11.08 19.31
N LYS A 340 16.21 -10.46 20.47
CA LYS A 340 15.19 -9.66 21.19
C LYS A 340 14.81 -8.42 20.38
N GLN A 341 13.57 -8.38 19.89
CA GLN A 341 13.00 -7.23 19.19
C GLN A 341 12.73 -6.04 20.15
N PRO A 342 13.01 -4.78 19.76
CA PRO A 342 12.58 -3.59 20.51
C PRO A 342 11.05 -3.42 20.41
N ARG A 343 10.32 -3.86 21.45
CA ARG A 343 8.84 -3.87 21.55
C ARG A 343 8.11 -4.63 20.42
N ARG A 344 6.99 -5.29 20.79
CA ARG A 344 6.15 -6.05 19.85
C ARG A 344 5.55 -5.12 18.78
N PRO A 345 5.80 -5.34 17.47
CA PRO A 345 5.13 -4.61 16.40
C PRO A 345 3.61 -4.81 16.46
N LYS A 346 2.84 -3.76 16.15
CA LYS A 346 1.37 -3.83 16.16
C LYS A 346 0.86 -4.79 15.08
N ARG A 347 -0.20 -5.56 15.38
CA ARG A 347 -0.79 -6.59 14.49
C ARG A 347 -1.30 -6.07 13.15
N SER A 348 -1.60 -4.77 13.04
CA SER A 348 -1.97 -4.11 11.79
C SER A 348 -1.22 -2.79 11.70
N ARG A 349 -0.77 -2.41 10.50
CA ARG A 349 -0.45 -1.01 10.20
C ARG A 349 -1.74 -0.21 10.46
N LYS A 350 -1.64 1.00 11.03
CA LYS A 350 -2.81 1.89 11.08
C LYS A 350 -3.17 2.20 9.64
N LYS A 351 -4.42 1.95 9.22
CA LYS A 351 -4.95 2.60 8.02
C LYS A 351 -4.89 4.10 8.29
N ASP A 352 -4.21 4.86 7.44
CA ASP A 352 -4.47 6.30 7.37
C ASP A 352 -5.94 6.43 6.99
N ILE A 353 -6.77 6.98 7.89
CA ILE A 353 -8.24 6.97 7.80
C ILE A 353 -8.77 7.76 6.59
N GLU A 354 -7.91 8.44 5.82
CA GLU A 354 -8.36 9.30 4.74
C GLU A 354 -8.16 8.70 3.35
N MET A 355 -8.99 7.71 3.00
CA MET A 355 -9.64 7.59 1.68
C MET A 355 -10.34 6.23 1.55
N GLU A 356 -11.50 6.08 2.21
CA GLU A 356 -12.54 5.14 1.77
C GLU A 356 -13.88 5.85 1.97
N LYS A 357 -14.31 6.56 0.92
CA LYS A 357 -15.69 6.62 0.38
C LYS A 357 -15.77 7.74 -0.65
N GLY A 358 -16.43 7.45 -1.76
CA GLY A 358 -16.91 8.47 -2.69
C GLY A 358 -17.79 9.47 -1.95
N VAL A 359 -18.03 10.58 -2.62
CA VAL A 359 -18.89 11.68 -2.16
C VAL A 359 -20.29 11.13 -1.83
N ASP A 360 -20.55 10.87 -0.55
CA ASP A 360 -21.91 10.80 -0.02
C ASP A 360 -22.18 12.09 0.73
N ALA A 361 -23.11 12.86 0.16
CA ALA A 361 -23.73 14.02 0.79
C ALA A 361 -24.47 13.58 2.07
N ASN A 362 -24.44 14.45 3.08
CA ASN A 362 -25.09 14.32 4.38
C ASN A 362 -24.43 13.38 5.40
N CYS A 363 -23.34 13.84 6.01
CA CYS A 363 -23.06 13.50 7.42
C CYS A 363 -22.30 14.60 8.15
N THR A 364 -22.90 15.79 8.26
CA THR A 364 -22.51 16.79 9.27
C THR A 364 -22.98 16.30 10.63
N LYS A 365 -22.12 15.53 11.34
CA LYS A 365 -22.04 15.38 12.81
C LYS A 365 -21.20 14.16 13.20
N LEU A 366 -20.08 14.38 13.90
CA LEU A 366 -19.38 13.34 14.64
C LEU A 366 -20.32 12.79 15.72
N LYS A 367 -20.76 11.53 15.61
CA LYS A 367 -21.47 10.83 16.70
C LYS A 367 -20.47 10.54 17.83
N ARG A 368 -20.44 11.40 18.86
CA ARG A 368 -19.73 11.11 20.13
C ARG A 368 -20.54 10.08 20.92
N HIS A 369 -20.18 8.81 20.82
CA HIS A 369 -20.61 7.81 21.80
C HIS A 369 -19.65 7.85 22.99
N GLY A 370 -20.05 8.55 24.05
CA GLY A 370 -19.34 8.58 25.32
C GLY A 370 -20.07 9.45 26.34
N THR A 371 -20.44 8.89 27.48
CA THR A 371 -21.09 9.64 28.57
C THR A 371 -20.07 10.63 29.15
N LEU A 372 -20.34 11.93 29.01
CA LEU A 372 -19.47 12.99 29.55
C LEU A 372 -19.38 12.86 31.08
N THR A 373 -18.17 12.75 31.62
CA THR A 373 -17.94 12.73 33.07
C THR A 373 -17.34 14.07 33.49
N CYS A 374 -17.95 14.70 34.48
CA CYS A 374 -17.52 16.00 34.97
C CYS A 374 -16.23 15.86 35.79
N THR A 375 -15.16 16.56 35.43
CA THR A 375 -13.88 16.52 36.20
C THR A 375 -13.89 17.35 37.49
N LYS A 376 -15.04 17.97 37.84
CA LYS A 376 -15.22 18.71 39.10
C LYS A 376 -15.90 17.86 40.17
N CYS A 377 -16.92 17.08 39.80
CA CYS A 377 -17.69 16.25 40.74
C CYS A 377 -17.74 14.76 40.38
N TRP A 378 -17.08 14.36 39.29
CA TRP A 378 -16.95 12.98 38.81
C TRP A 378 -18.27 12.27 38.43
N LYS A 379 -19.39 13.01 38.38
CA LYS A 379 -20.68 12.50 37.91
C LYS A 379 -20.79 12.53 36.37
N LYS A 380 -21.46 11.52 35.82
CA LYS A 380 -21.76 11.41 34.38
C LYS A 380 -22.93 12.32 33.98
N GLY A 381 -22.98 12.74 32.71
CA GLY A 381 -24.08 13.52 32.12
C GLY A 381 -23.80 15.00 31.88
N HIS A 382 -22.71 15.56 32.42
CA HIS A 382 -22.33 16.97 32.21
C HIS A 382 -20.81 17.15 32.26
N ASN A 383 -20.32 18.35 31.89
CA ASN A 383 -18.90 18.70 31.95
C ASN A 383 -18.63 19.74 33.06
N LYS A 384 -17.35 20.01 33.36
CA LYS A 384 -16.92 20.97 34.40
C LYS A 384 -17.49 22.38 34.20
N ARG A 385 -17.72 22.82 32.96
CA ARG A 385 -18.22 24.17 32.65
C ARG A 385 -19.67 24.37 33.10
N ASN A 386 -20.48 23.31 33.07
CA ASN A 386 -21.91 23.36 33.42
C ASN A 386 -22.18 22.65 34.76
N CYS A 387 -21.19 22.58 35.65
CA CYS A 387 -21.30 21.84 36.91
C CYS A 387 -21.69 22.74 38.07
N SER A 388 -22.94 22.62 38.53
CA SER A 388 -23.45 23.29 39.74
C SER A 388 -22.99 22.64 41.05
N ASN A 389 -22.36 21.47 41.00
CA ASN A 389 -21.86 20.77 42.19
C ASN A 389 -20.55 21.38 42.72
N GLN A 390 -20.31 21.28 44.03
CA GLN A 390 -19.04 21.59 44.69
C GLN A 390 -17.91 20.67 44.18
N PRO A 391 -16.64 21.13 44.17
CA PRO A 391 -15.49 20.28 43.84
C PRO A 391 -15.41 19.05 44.75
N GLN A 392 -15.04 17.89 44.18
CA GLN A 392 -14.84 16.63 44.90
C GLN A 392 -13.51 16.00 44.49
N ASP A 393 -12.88 15.31 45.42
CA ASP A 393 -11.66 14.54 45.17
C ASP A 393 -11.94 13.38 44.19
N PRO A 394 -10.95 13.03 43.35
CA PRO A 394 -11.09 11.92 42.41
C PRO A 394 -11.35 10.60 43.14
N PRO A 395 -12.25 9.75 42.64
CA PRO A 395 -12.51 8.45 43.25
C PRO A 395 -11.24 7.57 43.19
N PRO A 396 -10.99 6.75 44.23
CA PRO A 396 -9.81 5.89 44.30
C PRO A 396 -9.81 4.84 43.18
N VAL A 397 -8.64 4.63 42.57
CA VAL A 397 -8.41 3.63 41.52
C VAL A 397 -8.34 2.25 42.18
N VAL A 398 -9.30 1.37 41.88
CA VAL A 398 -9.30 -0.03 42.34
C VAL A 398 -8.60 -0.89 41.30
N ASP A 399 -7.41 -1.41 41.63
CA ASP A 399 -6.69 -2.38 40.82
C ASP A 399 -7.36 -3.76 40.94
N VAL A 400 -7.90 -4.26 39.82
CA VAL A 400 -8.44 -5.62 39.72
C VAL A 400 -7.29 -6.59 39.47
N GLN A 401 -6.81 -7.26 40.51
CA GLN A 401 -5.87 -8.38 40.39
C GLN A 401 -6.60 -9.66 39.93
N SER A 402 -6.11 -10.23 38.83
CA SER A 402 -6.54 -11.51 38.25
C SER A 402 -6.19 -12.68 39.16
N GLY A 403 -7.20 -13.47 39.53
CA GLY A 403 -7.02 -14.71 40.30
C GLY A 403 -6.27 -15.78 39.51
N SER A 404 -5.31 -16.44 40.17
CA SER A 404 -4.75 -17.73 39.76
C SER A 404 -4.57 -18.57 41.01
N THR A 405 -5.32 -19.67 41.06
CA THR A 405 -5.35 -20.68 42.11
C THR A 405 -4.02 -21.42 42.14
N VAL A 406 -3.34 -21.46 43.29
CA VAL A 406 -2.18 -22.34 43.54
C VAL A 406 -2.54 -23.29 44.68
N VAL A 407 -2.41 -24.57 44.36
CA VAL A 407 -2.48 -25.70 45.30
C VAL A 407 -1.18 -25.72 46.12
N ALA A 408 -1.30 -25.86 47.43
CA ALA A 408 -0.20 -25.81 48.39
C ALA A 408 0.79 -26.98 48.23
N SER A 409 2.08 -26.74 48.53
CA SER A 409 2.79 -27.44 49.63
C SER A 409 4.28 -27.06 49.72
N SER A 410 4.66 -26.71 50.95
CA SER A 410 5.88 -27.11 51.67
C SER A 410 7.26 -26.58 51.26
N ALA A 411 7.70 -25.60 52.06
CA ALA A 411 8.98 -25.46 52.75
C ALA A 411 10.27 -26.06 52.14
N ILE A 412 11.32 -25.23 52.06
CA ILE A 412 12.60 -25.40 52.76
C ILE A 412 13.31 -24.04 52.83
N ASN A 413 13.65 -23.62 54.04
CA ASN A 413 14.58 -22.54 54.35
C ASN A 413 16.01 -23.06 54.22
N VAL A 414 16.91 -22.34 53.54
CA VAL A 414 18.29 -22.18 53.99
C VAL A 414 18.75 -20.76 53.65
N ALA A 415 18.99 -19.99 54.71
CA ALA A 415 19.75 -18.75 54.66
C ALA A 415 21.26 -19.09 54.68
N VAL A 416 22.05 -18.42 53.84
CA VAL A 416 23.47 -18.18 54.13
C VAL A 416 23.77 -16.71 53.89
N ASN A 417 24.24 -16.11 54.96
CA ASN A 417 24.68 -14.74 55.14
C ASN A 417 26.14 -14.58 54.63
N MET A 418 26.49 -13.41 54.10
CA MET A 418 27.68 -12.62 54.46
C MET A 418 28.36 -11.85 53.30
N GLN A 419 28.34 -10.53 53.49
CA GLN A 419 29.49 -9.61 53.51
C GLN A 419 30.21 -9.21 52.21
N SER A 420 29.85 -7.99 51.78
CA SER A 420 30.73 -6.81 51.64
C SER A 420 32.22 -7.02 51.31
N ARG A 421 32.63 -6.51 50.14
CA ARG A 421 33.96 -5.94 49.91
C ARG A 421 33.88 -4.70 49.01
N GLN A 422 34.34 -3.57 49.56
CA GLN A 422 34.74 -2.36 48.83
C GLN A 422 36.03 -2.64 48.07
N VAL A 423 36.14 -2.14 46.83
CA VAL A 423 37.45 -1.78 46.23
C VAL A 423 37.27 -0.54 45.33
N VAL A 424 37.77 0.58 45.86
CA VAL A 424 38.64 1.62 45.28
C VAL A 424 38.60 1.88 43.75
N ALA A 425 38.33 3.15 43.41
CA ALA A 425 38.48 3.75 42.09
C ALA A 425 39.94 4.16 41.78
N PRO A 426 40.29 4.32 40.50
CA PRO A 426 41.22 5.38 40.11
C PRO A 426 40.63 6.34 39.08
N ALA A 427 41.17 7.57 39.13
CA ALA A 427 40.73 8.76 38.43
C ALA A 427 41.38 8.94 37.04
N ASN A 428 40.73 9.82 36.27
CA ASN A 428 41.24 10.70 35.21
C ASN A 428 41.67 10.11 33.86
N ALA A 429 40.82 10.34 32.86
CA ALA A 429 41.27 10.79 31.53
C ALA A 429 40.25 11.81 30.96
N GLN A 430 40.70 13.06 30.84
CA GLN A 430 39.97 14.19 30.27
C GLN A 430 39.70 13.98 28.77
N ARG A 431 38.45 14.18 28.33
CA ARG A 431 38.14 14.37 26.90
C ARG A 431 37.54 15.76 26.70
N LYS A 432 38.31 16.61 26.02
CA LYS A 432 38.01 18.01 25.65
C LYS A 432 36.68 18.10 24.90
N LYS A 433 35.75 18.94 25.39
CA LYS A 433 34.54 19.38 24.67
C LYS A 433 34.92 20.54 23.73
N LEU A 434 34.56 20.42 22.46
CA LEU A 434 34.64 21.50 21.47
C LEU A 434 33.50 22.53 21.69
N PRO A 435 33.73 23.85 21.45
CA PRO A 435 32.75 24.87 21.78
C PRO A 435 31.66 25.05 20.71
N ILE A 436 30.43 25.24 21.19
CA ILE A 436 29.24 25.63 20.43
C ILE A 436 29.33 27.13 20.11
N LYS A 437 29.34 27.49 18.82
CA LYS A 437 29.23 28.89 18.36
C LYS A 437 27.82 29.43 18.63
N ARG A 438 27.71 30.46 19.49
CA ARG A 438 26.51 31.29 19.64
C ARG A 438 26.43 32.27 18.47
N ARG A 439 25.29 32.30 17.77
CA ARG A 439 24.93 33.36 16.81
C ARG A 439 24.50 34.61 17.61
N SER A 440 25.09 35.75 17.26
CA SER A 440 24.75 37.08 17.77
C SER A 440 23.43 37.57 17.20
N ASN A 441 22.55 38.06 18.09
CA ASN A 441 21.36 38.83 17.75
C ASN A 441 21.77 40.18 17.16
N VAL A 442 21.31 40.48 15.95
CA VAL A 442 21.33 41.83 15.36
C VAL A 442 19.88 42.28 15.28
N ASN A 443 19.55 43.35 16.02
CA ASN A 443 18.26 44.04 15.94
C ASN A 443 18.21 44.90 14.67
N PRO A 444 17.07 44.96 13.95
CA PRO A 444 16.89 45.91 12.85
C PRO A 444 16.54 47.32 13.38
N PRO A 445 16.94 48.40 12.68
CA PRO A 445 16.63 49.76 13.08
C PRO A 445 15.17 50.15 12.74
N ARG A 446 14.59 50.96 13.62
CA ARG A 446 13.31 51.65 13.43
C ARG A 446 13.48 52.78 12.41
N THR A 447 12.67 52.79 11.36
CA THR A 447 12.45 53.98 10.52
C THR A 447 11.07 54.55 10.78
N SER A 448 11.07 55.81 11.16
CA SER A 448 9.92 56.68 11.44
C SER A 448 9.12 57.01 10.18
N CYS A 449 7.81 57.04 10.38
CA CYS A 449 6.80 57.62 9.50
C CYS A 449 7.09 59.12 9.25
N SER A 450 7.08 59.56 8.00
CA SER A 450 6.94 60.97 7.64
C SER A 450 5.80 61.13 6.64
N LYS A 451 4.97 62.12 6.93
CA LYS A 451 3.78 62.54 6.20
C LYS A 451 4.16 63.10 4.84
N LYS A 452 3.48 62.67 3.78
CA LYS A 452 2.70 63.50 2.84
C LYS A 452 1.86 62.61 1.95
#